data_AF-A0A358N2X5-F1
#
_entry.id   AF-A0A358N2X5-F1
#
_cell.length_a   1.000
_cell.length_b   1.000
_cell.length_c   1.000
_cell.angle_alpha   90.00
_cell.angle_beta   90.00
_cell.angle_gamma   90.00
#
_symmetry.space_group_name_H-M   'P 1'
#
loop_
_entity.id
_entity.type
_entity.pdbx_description
1 polymer ?
#
loop_
_entity_poly.entity_id
_entity_poly.type
_entity_poly.pdbx_seq_one_letter_code
_entity_poly.pdbx_strand_id
1 'polypeptide(L)'
;MMLGPQRMRKLFFSSSIFLWVCLSFSNLEAVDNHHQVAESQAFLTRYCVDCHQGPSPSAQRNFEGLDLSKSDFDTQLLLQEVIDQLTLKSMPPKDAERPDAKQRLSAIRHLSHRLQSMRLQSRDTGKRTVLRRLNHREYQNTLRDLLGIDMTLFDPSLEFPRDASDSFDTIGDSQIMSA
;
A
#
# COMPACT_ATOMS: atom_id res chain seq x y z
N MET A 1 -32.40 64.89 -18.75
CA MET A 1 -31.80 64.90 -20.11
C MET A 1 -30.44 64.22 -20.04
N MET A 2 -30.20 63.28 -20.96
CA MET A 2 -28.90 62.78 -21.43
C MET A 2 -28.18 61.68 -20.61
N LEU A 3 -28.17 60.48 -21.21
CA LEU A 3 -27.31 59.32 -20.92
C LEU A 3 -25.85 59.59 -21.34
N GLY A 4 -24.89 58.88 -20.72
CA GLY A 4 -23.53 58.69 -21.25
C GLY A 4 -22.75 57.59 -20.50
N PRO A 5 -22.18 56.56 -21.16
CA PRO A 5 -21.64 55.36 -20.51
C PRO A 5 -20.15 55.46 -20.17
N GLN A 6 -19.75 54.97 -18.99
CA GLN A 6 -18.34 54.83 -18.60
C GLN A 6 -17.79 53.47 -19.07
N ARG A 7 -16.86 53.53 -20.03
CA ARG A 7 -16.11 52.40 -20.61
C ARG A 7 -15.35 51.60 -19.54
N MET A 8 -15.57 50.28 -19.52
CA MET A 8 -14.71 49.32 -18.83
C MET A 8 -13.29 49.33 -19.45
N ARG A 9 -12.26 49.72 -18.68
CA ARG A 9 -10.87 49.40 -19.00
C ARG A 9 -10.64 47.93 -18.63
N LYS A 10 -10.54 47.07 -19.65
CA LYS A 10 -10.08 45.69 -19.49
C LYS A 10 -8.63 45.72 -19.00
N LEU A 11 -8.41 45.46 -17.72
CA LEU A 11 -7.12 45.04 -17.20
C LEU A 11 -6.91 43.59 -17.64
N PHE A 12 -6.38 43.41 -18.85
CA PHE A 12 -5.74 42.17 -19.27
C PHE A 12 -4.40 42.08 -18.55
N PHE A 13 -4.39 41.62 -17.30
CA PHE A 13 -3.13 41.25 -16.67
C PHE A 13 -3.34 40.08 -15.72
N SER A 14 -2.55 39.04 -15.95
CA SER A 14 -2.26 37.93 -15.03
C SER A 14 -3.26 36.76 -14.93
N SER A 15 -3.74 36.23 -16.06
CA SER A 15 -4.22 34.82 -16.09
C SER A 15 -3.08 33.82 -16.31
N SER A 16 -1.91 34.28 -16.76
CA SER A 16 -0.79 33.40 -17.16
C SER A 16 0.15 33.01 -16.02
N ILE A 17 0.19 33.79 -14.92
CA ILE A 17 1.06 33.50 -13.77
C ILE A 17 0.46 32.42 -12.87
N PHE A 18 -0.87 32.39 -12.74
CA PHE A 18 -1.56 31.38 -11.92
C PHE A 18 -1.46 29.96 -12.49
N LEU A 19 -1.36 29.82 -13.83
CA LEU A 19 -1.24 28.52 -14.47
C LEU A 19 0.17 27.93 -14.35
N TRP A 20 1.20 28.75 -14.22
CA TRP A 20 2.59 28.30 -14.08
C TRP A 20 2.90 27.76 -12.68
N VAL A 21 2.28 28.35 -11.64
CA VAL A 21 2.46 27.91 -10.24
C VAL A 21 1.88 26.51 -9.97
N CYS A 22 0.76 26.15 -10.60
CA CYS A 22 0.15 24.83 -10.40
C CYS A 22 0.94 23.68 -11.06
N LEU A 23 1.61 23.93 -12.19
CA LEU A 23 2.38 22.91 -12.93
C LEU A 23 3.71 22.55 -12.27
N SER A 24 4.25 23.39 -11.39
CA SER A 24 5.45 23.08 -10.61
C SER A 24 5.19 22.20 -9.38
N PHE A 25 3.96 22.18 -8.85
CA PHE A 25 3.66 21.47 -7.59
C PHE A 25 3.61 19.95 -7.75
N SER A 26 3.20 19.44 -8.91
CA SER A 26 2.97 18.00 -9.13
C SER A 26 4.24 17.16 -9.31
N ASN A 27 5.42 17.78 -9.45
CA ASN A 27 6.67 17.07 -9.71
C ASN A 27 7.58 16.90 -8.48
N LEU A 28 7.18 17.41 -7.30
CA LEU A 28 8.05 17.39 -6.12
C LEU A 28 8.07 16.04 -5.38
N GLU A 29 6.97 15.27 -5.43
CA GLU A 29 6.83 14.03 -4.64
C GLU A 29 7.62 12.83 -5.22
N ALA A 30 7.80 12.76 -6.54
CA ALA A 30 8.47 11.63 -7.19
C ALA A 30 10.01 11.68 -7.06
N VAL A 31 10.59 12.88 -7.04
CA VAL A 31 12.06 13.08 -6.94
C VAL A 31 12.57 12.75 -5.53
N ASP A 32 11.77 13.05 -4.51
CA ASP A 32 12.12 12.82 -3.09
C ASP A 32 12.26 11.33 -2.74
N ASN A 33 11.40 10.48 -3.32
CA ASN A 33 11.35 9.05 -2.98
C ASN A 33 12.61 8.28 -3.44
N HIS A 34 13.13 8.56 -4.64
CA HIS A 34 14.34 7.91 -5.14
C HIS A 34 15.59 8.28 -4.34
N HIS A 35 15.71 9.54 -3.93
CA HIS A 35 16.81 9.99 -3.09
C HIS A 35 16.76 9.33 -1.71
N GLN A 36 15.58 9.24 -1.08
CA GLN A 36 15.39 8.57 0.21
C GLN A 36 15.72 7.06 0.14
N VAL A 37 15.36 6.38 -0.95
CA VAL A 37 15.71 4.96 -1.16
C VAL A 37 17.23 4.80 -1.26
N ALA A 38 17.91 5.67 -2.01
CA ALA A 38 19.37 5.62 -2.13
C ALA A 38 20.08 5.90 -0.79
N GLU A 39 19.60 6.88 0.00
CA GLU A 39 20.15 7.17 1.33
C GLU A 39 19.93 6.00 2.30
N SER A 40 18.75 5.39 2.26
CA SER A 40 18.43 4.19 3.04
C SER A 40 19.34 3.02 2.66
N GLN A 41 19.57 2.81 1.36
CA GLN A 41 20.48 1.78 0.87
C GLN A 41 21.91 2.01 1.39
N ALA A 42 22.41 3.25 1.28
CA ALA A 42 23.75 3.60 1.76
C ALA A 42 23.89 3.39 3.28
N PHE A 43 22.84 3.69 4.05
CA PHE A 43 22.81 3.43 5.48
C PHE A 43 22.92 1.92 5.80
N LEU A 44 22.14 1.08 5.11
CA LEU A 44 22.17 -0.38 5.31
C LEU A 44 23.53 -0.97 4.90
N THR A 45 24.10 -0.49 3.79
CA THR A 45 25.45 -0.92 3.36
C THR A 45 26.50 -0.58 4.42
N ARG A 46 26.43 0.59 5.05
CA ARG A 46 27.44 1.01 6.04
C ARG A 46 27.30 0.32 7.39
N TYR A 47 26.07 0.09 7.86
CA TYR A 47 25.83 -0.31 9.26
C TYR A 47 25.29 -1.73 9.43
N CYS A 48 24.89 -2.40 8.35
CA CYS A 48 24.26 -3.71 8.43
C CYS A 48 25.05 -4.78 7.67
N VAL A 49 25.50 -4.49 6.45
CA VAL A 49 26.08 -5.48 5.53
C VAL A 49 27.33 -6.16 6.09
N ASP A 50 28.20 -5.44 6.82
CA ASP A 50 29.44 -6.01 7.39
C ASP A 50 29.23 -7.28 8.23
N CYS A 51 28.14 -7.33 9.03
CA CYS A 51 27.83 -8.46 9.90
C CYS A 51 26.77 -9.42 9.32
N HIS A 52 26.06 -8.98 8.28
CA HIS A 52 24.89 -9.63 7.70
C HIS A 52 25.11 -10.01 6.23
N GLN A 53 26.33 -10.40 5.86
CA GLN A 53 26.68 -10.87 4.52
C GLN A 53 27.47 -12.19 4.57
N GLY A 54 27.65 -12.83 3.42
CA GLY A 54 28.51 -14.01 3.27
C GLY A 54 27.89 -15.33 3.77
N PRO A 55 28.72 -16.37 3.98
CA PRO A 55 28.24 -17.74 4.18
C PRO A 55 27.63 -18.03 5.57
N SER A 56 27.84 -17.15 6.55
CA SER A 56 27.31 -17.31 7.91
C SER A 56 26.90 -15.95 8.50
N PRO A 57 25.82 -15.34 7.98
CA PRO A 57 25.41 -14.01 8.41
C PRO A 57 24.82 -14.05 9.83
N SER A 58 25.03 -12.97 10.58
CA SER A 58 24.54 -12.85 11.95
C SER A 58 23.02 -13.02 12.01
N ALA A 59 22.56 -13.79 13.00
CA ALA A 59 21.13 -14.12 13.19
C ALA A 59 20.43 -14.70 11.94
N GLN A 60 21.18 -15.30 11.01
CA GLN A 60 20.63 -15.84 9.74
C GLN A 60 19.89 -14.76 8.92
N ARG A 61 20.35 -13.51 9.00
CA ARG A 61 19.81 -12.39 8.22
C ARG A 61 20.86 -11.94 7.22
N ASN A 62 20.61 -12.17 5.93
CA ASN A 62 21.48 -11.74 4.85
C ASN A 62 20.91 -10.48 4.18
N PHE A 63 21.70 -9.40 4.15
CA PHE A 63 21.36 -8.15 3.47
C PHE A 63 22.16 -7.96 2.17
N GLU A 64 22.99 -8.93 1.78
CA GLU A 64 23.67 -8.95 0.49
C GLU A 64 22.63 -8.99 -0.64
N GLY A 65 22.70 -8.01 -1.54
CA GLY A 65 21.72 -7.87 -2.64
C GLY A 65 20.32 -7.43 -2.21
N LEU A 66 20.14 -6.96 -0.96
CA LEU A 66 18.90 -6.34 -0.52
C LEU A 66 18.61 -5.13 -1.42
N ASP A 67 17.51 -5.20 -2.15
CA ASP A 67 17.11 -4.19 -3.11
C ASP A 67 15.81 -3.54 -2.64
N LEU A 68 15.95 -2.35 -2.07
CA LEU A 68 14.81 -1.59 -1.58
C LEU A 68 13.86 -1.14 -2.71
N SER A 69 14.19 -1.28 -3.99
CA SER A 69 13.28 -0.99 -5.11
C SER A 69 12.19 -2.06 -5.27
N LYS A 70 12.44 -3.29 -4.81
CA LYS A 70 11.46 -4.39 -4.82
C LYS A 70 10.40 -4.18 -3.74
N SER A 71 9.25 -4.81 -3.92
CA SER A 71 8.10 -4.73 -3.01
C SER A 71 7.51 -6.11 -2.67
N ASP A 72 8.31 -7.17 -2.76
CA ASP A 72 7.92 -8.51 -2.33
C ASP A 72 7.76 -8.60 -0.80
N PHE A 73 7.11 -9.66 -0.34
CA PHE A 73 6.77 -9.86 1.07
C PHE A 73 8.03 -10.06 1.94
N ASP A 74 9.03 -10.78 1.46
CA ASP A 74 10.24 -11.08 2.23
C ASP A 74 11.06 -9.82 2.47
N THR A 75 11.21 -8.97 1.44
CA THR A 75 11.86 -7.65 1.57
C THR A 75 11.11 -6.76 2.58
N GLN A 76 9.77 -6.79 2.59
CA GLN A 76 8.97 -6.03 3.57
C GLN A 76 9.17 -6.54 5.00
N LEU A 77 9.25 -7.86 5.18
CA LEU A 77 9.46 -8.49 6.48
C LEU A 77 10.84 -8.12 7.03
N LEU A 78 11.89 -8.27 6.22
CA LEU A 78 13.26 -7.88 6.58
C LEU A 78 13.35 -6.40 6.94
N LEU A 79 12.71 -5.53 6.16
CA LEU A 79 12.73 -4.09 6.42
C LEU A 79 12.02 -3.72 7.74
N GLN A 80 10.91 -4.39 8.06
CA GLN A 80 10.24 -4.23 9.35
C GLN A 80 11.16 -4.62 10.51
N GLU A 81 11.83 -5.78 10.41
CA GLU A 81 12.76 -6.24 11.45
C GLU A 81 13.91 -5.23 11.65
N VAL A 82 14.48 -4.70 10.55
CA VAL A 82 15.54 -3.67 10.63
C VAL A 82 15.04 -2.42 11.37
N ILE A 83 13.85 -1.92 11.03
CA ILE A 83 13.24 -0.77 11.70
C ILE A 83 13.08 -1.04 13.20
N ASP A 84 12.64 -2.24 13.57
CA ASP A 84 12.44 -2.63 14.96
C ASP A 84 13.78 -2.66 15.72
N GLN A 85 14.83 -3.27 15.15
CA GLN A 85 16.17 -3.31 15.77
C GLN A 85 16.79 -1.92 15.91
N LEU A 86 16.63 -1.04 14.91
CA LEU A 86 17.09 0.35 14.98
C LEU A 86 16.32 1.14 16.04
N THR A 87 15.01 0.89 16.18
CA THR A 87 14.16 1.53 17.18
C THR A 87 14.57 1.13 18.59
N LEU A 88 14.84 -0.16 18.81
CA LEU A 88 15.33 -0.74 20.07
C LEU A 88 16.78 -0.36 20.39
N LYS A 89 17.52 0.22 19.44
CA LYS A 89 18.97 0.49 19.55
C LYS A 89 19.78 -0.77 19.84
N SER A 90 19.28 -1.94 19.47
CA SER A 90 20.00 -3.22 19.59
C SER A 90 21.06 -3.34 18.49
N MET A 91 20.74 -2.85 17.28
CA MET A 91 21.65 -2.81 16.14
C MET A 91 22.07 -1.38 15.78
N PRO A 92 23.30 -1.17 15.30
CA PRO A 92 24.43 -2.13 15.27
C PRO A 92 24.90 -2.50 16.70
N PRO A 93 25.59 -3.65 16.89
CA PRO A 93 26.07 -4.09 18.19
C PRO A 93 27.16 -3.14 18.75
N LYS A 94 27.55 -3.31 20.01
CA LYS A 94 28.44 -2.34 20.70
C LYS A 94 29.88 -2.33 20.16
N ASP A 95 30.29 -3.42 19.54
CA ASP A 95 31.59 -3.68 18.90
C ASP A 95 31.66 -3.22 17.44
N ALA A 96 30.55 -2.78 16.85
CA ALA A 96 30.48 -2.23 15.50
C ALA A 96 30.34 -0.71 15.48
N GLU A 97 30.57 -0.09 14.31
CA GLU A 97 30.31 1.34 14.10
C GLU A 97 28.81 1.63 14.31
N ARG A 98 28.48 2.59 15.17
CA ARG A 98 27.09 2.97 15.45
C ARG A 98 26.76 4.33 14.86
N PRO A 99 25.60 4.48 14.19
CA PRO A 99 25.14 5.77 13.72
C PRO A 99 24.83 6.70 14.90
N ASP A 100 25.03 8.00 14.70
CA ASP A 100 24.56 8.99 15.66
C ASP A 100 23.02 8.96 15.78
N ALA A 101 22.49 9.50 16.89
CA ALA A 101 21.07 9.59 17.13
C ALA A 101 20.30 10.23 15.96
N LYS A 102 20.84 11.30 15.33
CA LYS A 102 20.20 11.96 14.21
C LYS A 102 20.14 11.07 12.96
N GLN A 103 21.25 10.39 12.65
CA GLN A 103 21.34 9.48 11.51
C GLN A 103 20.39 8.28 11.67
N ARG A 104 20.38 7.67 12.86
CA ARG A 104 19.48 6.56 13.19
C ARG A 104 18.01 6.95 13.05
N LEU A 105 17.62 8.11 13.57
CA LEU A 105 16.24 8.59 13.46
C LEU A 105 15.85 8.92 12.01
N SER A 106 16.78 9.46 11.23
CA SER A 106 16.57 9.70 9.79
C SER A 106 16.35 8.39 9.04
N ALA A 107 17.21 7.40 9.28
CA ALA A 107 17.09 6.07 8.68
C ALA A 107 15.77 5.40 9.04
N ILE A 108 15.37 5.39 10.32
CA ILE A 108 14.07 4.83 10.74
C ILE A 108 12.92 5.50 9.99
N ARG A 109 12.96 6.83 9.83
CA ARG A 109 11.90 7.57 9.11
C ARG A 109 11.83 7.14 7.64
N HIS A 110 12.96 7.15 6.94
CA HIS A 110 13.01 6.83 5.50
C HIS A 110 12.64 5.36 5.23
N LEU A 111 13.18 4.43 6.03
CA LEU A 111 12.85 3.00 5.94
C LEU A 111 11.36 2.76 6.23
N SER A 112 10.79 3.43 7.23
CA SER A 112 9.36 3.31 7.55
C SER A 112 8.47 3.83 6.43
N HIS A 113 8.83 4.98 5.84
CA HIS A 113 8.12 5.53 4.69
C HIS A 113 8.21 4.59 3.48
N ARG A 114 9.40 4.02 3.23
CA ARG A 114 9.59 3.03 2.17
C ARG A 114 8.75 1.78 2.39
N LEU A 115 8.75 1.21 3.60
CA LEU A 115 7.94 0.06 3.96
C LEU A 115 6.44 0.32 3.78
N GLN A 116 5.97 1.52 4.16
CA GLN A 116 4.61 1.93 3.92
C GLN A 116 4.28 1.96 2.41
N SER A 117 5.17 2.53 1.58
CA SER A 117 4.98 2.57 0.14
C SER A 117 4.95 1.16 -0.48
N MET A 118 5.83 0.25 -0.04
CA MET A 118 5.85 -1.15 -0.49
C MET A 118 4.53 -1.84 -0.12
N ARG A 119 4.07 -1.68 1.12
CA ARG A 119 2.78 -2.24 1.56
C ARG A 119 1.61 -1.70 0.75
N LEU A 120 1.61 -0.42 0.38
CA LEU A 120 0.57 0.15 -0.49
C LEU A 120 0.60 -0.48 -1.88
N GLN A 121 1.79 -0.65 -2.47
CA GLN A 121 1.97 -1.31 -3.77
C GLN A 121 1.53 -2.78 -3.75
N SER A 122 1.90 -3.54 -2.71
CA SER A 122 1.50 -4.95 -2.60
C SER A 122 0.02 -5.13 -2.29
N ARG A 123 -0.65 -4.12 -1.72
CA ARG A 123 -2.11 -4.11 -1.52
C ARG A 123 -2.87 -3.86 -2.82
N ASP A 124 -2.20 -3.36 -3.85
CA ASP A 124 -2.80 -3.08 -5.16
C ASP A 124 -3.10 -4.36 -5.97
N THR A 125 -2.75 -5.54 -5.45
CA THR A 125 -3.21 -6.84 -5.97
C THR A 125 -4.68 -7.16 -5.67
N GLY A 126 -5.47 -6.18 -5.22
CA GLY A 126 -6.93 -6.33 -5.23
C GLY A 126 -7.58 -6.51 -3.87
N LYS A 127 -7.15 -5.79 -2.82
CA LYS A 127 -8.00 -5.54 -1.63
C LYS A 127 -9.17 -4.60 -1.93
N ARG A 128 -9.79 -4.69 -3.10
CA ARG A 128 -11.20 -4.31 -3.21
C ARG A 128 -11.93 -5.30 -2.33
N THR A 129 -12.83 -4.84 -1.48
CA THR A 129 -13.84 -5.71 -0.89
C THR A 129 -14.42 -6.49 -2.06
N VAL A 130 -14.11 -7.78 -2.18
CA VAL A 130 -14.62 -8.59 -3.28
C VAL A 130 -16.13 -8.45 -3.18
N LEU A 131 -16.77 -8.03 -4.28
CA LEU A 131 -18.22 -7.99 -4.33
C LEU A 131 -18.69 -9.44 -4.15
N ARG A 132 -19.07 -9.74 -2.92
CA ARG A 132 -19.61 -11.02 -2.51
C ARG A 132 -20.99 -11.16 -3.11
N ARG A 133 -21.25 -12.33 -3.70
CA ARG A 133 -22.57 -12.70 -4.18
C ARG A 133 -23.32 -13.43 -3.07
N LEU A 134 -24.62 -13.64 -3.24
CA LEU A 134 -25.36 -14.50 -2.33
C LEU A 134 -24.98 -15.95 -2.62
N ASN A 135 -24.67 -16.72 -1.59
CA ASN A 135 -24.62 -18.18 -1.71
C ASN A 135 -26.04 -18.78 -1.73
N HIS A 136 -26.16 -20.08 -2.01
CA HIS A 136 -27.48 -20.73 -2.18
C HIS A 136 -28.41 -20.50 -0.96
N ARG A 137 -27.88 -20.70 0.25
CA ARG A 137 -28.64 -20.52 1.50
C ARG A 137 -29.09 -19.07 1.70
N GLU A 138 -28.22 -18.11 1.37
CA GLU A 138 -28.51 -16.69 1.48
C GLU A 138 -29.57 -16.24 0.47
N TYR A 139 -29.53 -16.78 -0.75
CA TYR A 139 -30.56 -16.56 -1.76
C TYR A 139 -31.94 -17.05 -1.28
N GLN A 140 -32.00 -18.27 -0.74
CA GLN A 140 -33.24 -18.83 -0.20
C GLN A 140 -33.83 -17.99 0.94
N ASN A 141 -32.99 -17.55 1.88
CA ASN A 141 -33.43 -16.69 2.98
C ASN A 141 -33.88 -15.31 2.47
N THR A 142 -33.20 -14.75 1.47
CA THR A 142 -33.55 -13.45 0.89
C THR A 142 -34.94 -13.49 0.22
N LEU A 143 -35.25 -14.55 -0.53
CA LEU A 143 -36.59 -14.70 -1.14
C LEU A 143 -37.69 -14.92 -0.10
N ARG A 144 -37.40 -15.67 0.97
CA ARG A 144 -38.33 -15.82 2.10
C ARG A 144 -38.59 -14.48 2.79
N ASP A 145 -37.54 -13.73 3.10
CA ASP A 145 -37.64 -12.51 3.90
C ASP A 145 -38.23 -11.34 3.12
N LEU A 146 -37.90 -11.20 1.82
CA LEU A 146 -38.36 -10.10 0.99
C LEU A 146 -39.70 -10.37 0.31
N LEU A 147 -39.95 -11.62 -0.12
CA LEU A 147 -41.13 -11.97 -0.92
C LEU A 147 -42.09 -12.92 -0.22
N GLY A 148 -41.74 -13.44 0.96
CA GLY A 148 -42.55 -14.44 1.66
C GLY A 148 -42.57 -15.81 0.97
N ILE A 149 -41.68 -16.05 -0.01
CA ILE A 149 -41.64 -17.29 -0.76
C ILE A 149 -40.85 -18.32 0.03
N ASP A 150 -41.53 -19.35 0.54
CA ASP A 150 -40.90 -20.47 1.21
C ASP A 150 -40.48 -21.55 0.21
N MET A 151 -39.20 -21.58 -0.13
CA MET A 151 -38.63 -22.56 -1.05
C MET A 151 -38.32 -23.93 -0.41
N THR A 152 -38.73 -24.19 0.84
CA THR A 152 -38.56 -25.52 1.47
C THR A 152 -39.45 -26.60 0.86
N LEU A 153 -40.61 -26.20 0.30
CA LEU A 153 -41.56 -27.12 -0.32
C LEU A 153 -41.36 -27.23 -1.84
N PHE A 154 -40.83 -26.18 -2.47
CA PHE A 154 -40.54 -26.13 -3.89
C PHE A 154 -39.37 -25.17 -4.13
N ASP A 155 -38.20 -25.74 -4.46
CA ASP A 155 -36.98 -24.97 -4.74
C ASP A 155 -36.64 -25.02 -6.24
N PRO A 156 -36.94 -23.96 -7.02
CA PRO A 156 -36.55 -23.89 -8.43
C PRO A 156 -35.04 -23.70 -8.64
N SER A 157 -34.26 -23.42 -7.58
CA SER A 157 -32.82 -23.15 -7.67
C SER A 157 -31.93 -24.40 -7.61
N LEU A 158 -32.50 -25.60 -7.52
CA LEU A 158 -31.75 -26.86 -7.42
C LEU A 158 -30.84 -27.14 -8.62
N GLU A 159 -31.18 -26.60 -9.79
CA GLU A 159 -30.39 -26.77 -11.02
C GLU A 159 -29.29 -25.71 -11.16
N PHE A 160 -29.19 -24.76 -10.22
CA PHE A 160 -28.19 -23.70 -10.29
C PHE A 160 -26.78 -24.26 -10.02
N PRO A 161 -25.74 -23.58 -10.53
CA PRO A 161 -24.37 -23.95 -10.22
C PRO A 161 -24.13 -23.96 -8.71
N ARG A 162 -23.49 -25.03 -8.21
CA ARG A 162 -23.13 -25.16 -6.78
C ARG A 162 -22.07 -24.15 -6.38
N ASP A 163 -22.16 -23.65 -5.15
CA ASP A 163 -21.16 -22.78 -4.55
C ASP A 163 -19.78 -23.46 -4.56
N ALA A 164 -18.77 -22.79 -5.10
CA ALA A 164 -17.43 -23.34 -5.20
C ALA A 164 -16.66 -23.11 -3.89
N SER A 165 -16.74 -24.05 -2.94
CA SER A 165 -15.83 -24.08 -1.79
C SER A 165 -15.90 -25.41 -1.05
N ASP A 166 -14.75 -26.05 -0.82
CA ASP A 166 -14.67 -27.29 -0.02
C ASP A 166 -14.69 -27.04 1.50
N SER A 167 -14.54 -25.78 1.96
CA SER A 167 -14.43 -25.44 3.39
C SER A 167 -15.53 -24.51 3.92
N PHE A 168 -15.81 -23.39 3.24
CA PHE A 168 -16.78 -22.38 3.72
C PHE A 168 -17.52 -21.71 2.57
N ASP A 169 -18.86 -21.69 2.65
CA ASP A 169 -19.81 -21.09 1.69
C ASP A 169 -19.83 -19.54 1.69
N THR A 170 -19.05 -18.91 2.56
CA THR A 170 -18.98 -17.44 2.74
C THR A 170 -17.79 -16.78 2.05
N ILE A 171 -16.96 -17.53 1.32
CA ILE A 171 -15.76 -17.00 0.65
C ILE A 171 -16.16 -16.26 -0.64
N GLY A 172 -16.18 -14.92 -0.59
CA GLY A 172 -16.69 -14.09 -1.69
C GLY A 172 -15.97 -14.23 -3.03
N ASP A 173 -14.69 -14.63 -3.04
CA ASP A 173 -13.87 -14.76 -4.25
C ASP A 173 -14.23 -15.99 -5.09
N SER A 174 -14.81 -17.02 -4.47
CA SER A 174 -15.20 -18.26 -5.14
C SER A 174 -16.70 -18.35 -5.45
N GLN A 175 -17.47 -17.32 -5.10
CA GLN A 175 -18.91 -17.31 -5.32
C GLN A 175 -19.27 -16.95 -6.77
N ILE A 176 -20.00 -17.86 -7.42
CA ILE A 176 -20.65 -17.66 -8.72
C ILE A 176 -22.12 -17.28 -8.53
N MET A 177 -22.75 -16.70 -9.55
CA MET A 177 -24.14 -16.24 -9.45
C MET A 177 -25.09 -17.45 -9.35
N SER A 178 -25.78 -17.58 -8.23
CA SER A 178 -27.06 -18.32 -8.16
C SER A 178 -28.05 -17.54 -9.04
N ALA A 179 -28.47 -18.14 -10.16
CA ALA A 179 -29.23 -17.45 -11.21
C ALA A 179 -30.73 -17.68 -11.08
#